data_AF-A0A2V9ZLX6-F1
#
_entry.id   AF-A0A2V9ZLX6-F1
#
_cell.length_a   1.000
_cell.length_b   1.000
_cell.length_c   1.000
_cell.angle_alpha   90.00
_cell.angle_beta   90.00
_cell.angle_gamma   90.00
#
_symmetry.space_group_name_H-M   'P 1'
#
loop_
_entity.id
_entity.type
_entity.pdbx_description
1 polymer ?
#
loop_
_entity_poly.entity_id
_entity_poly.type
_entity_poly.pdbx_seq_one_letter_code
_entity_poly.pdbx_strand_id
1 'polypeptide(L)'
;MDHNEAVTKKMAESCLLEELTPEQRDAFEEHYFDCPECAKDVKAAAMLVANVKEVLRTEPAFRLVFMAATGLRAGGGSGAGRRSLSEPGYHSGLEGAGERQCTAGADDFLSYCGFAWSKNC
;
A
#
# COMPACT_ATOMS: atom_id res chain seq x y z
N MET A 1 -16.90 6.31 8.97
CA MET A 1 -16.31 6.76 10.26
C MET A 1 -15.99 8.26 10.21
N ASP A 2 -15.57 8.88 11.32
CA ASP A 2 -15.04 10.26 11.31
C ASP A 2 -13.51 10.32 11.26
N HIS A 3 -12.96 11.49 10.93
CA HIS A 3 -11.52 11.70 10.74
C HIS A 3 -10.71 11.40 12.01
N ASN A 4 -11.18 11.85 13.17
CA ASN A 4 -10.44 11.69 14.42
C ASN A 4 -10.44 10.23 14.87
N GLU A 5 -11.54 9.52 14.65
CA GLU A 5 -11.62 8.08 14.82
C GLU A 5 -10.62 7.36 13.90
N ALA A 6 -10.56 7.73 12.62
CA ALA A 6 -9.65 7.13 11.64
C ALA A 6 -8.18 7.30 12.03
N VAL A 7 -7.78 8.51 12.45
CA VAL A 7 -6.41 8.82 12.91
C VAL A 7 -6.09 8.09 14.21
N THR A 8 -7.00 8.14 15.19
CA THR A 8 -6.77 7.52 16.51
C THR A 8 -6.59 6.01 16.38
N LYS A 9 -7.34 5.37 15.48
CA LYS A 9 -7.26 3.93 15.23
C LYS A 9 -6.22 3.55 14.18
N LYS A 10 -5.46 4.50 13.62
CA LYS A 10 -4.43 4.26 12.60
C LYS A 10 -4.96 3.49 11.38
N MET A 11 -6.14 3.89 10.93
CA MET A 11 -6.85 3.18 9.84
C MET A 11 -6.04 3.17 8.55
N ALA A 12 -5.29 4.24 8.24
CA ALA A 12 -4.46 4.32 7.05
C ALA A 12 -3.37 3.23 7.04
N GLU A 13 -2.67 3.04 8.16
CA GLU A 13 -1.63 2.04 8.28
C GLU A 13 -2.20 0.63 8.36
N SER A 14 -3.24 0.41 9.17
CA SER A 14 -3.88 -0.90 9.30
C SER A 14 -4.51 -1.37 7.99
N CYS A 15 -4.94 -0.45 7.12
CA CYS A 15 -5.42 -0.75 5.77
C CYS A 15 -4.31 -1.36 4.90
N LEU A 16 -3.09 -0.81 4.95
CA LEU A 16 -1.93 -1.31 4.21
C LEU A 16 -1.35 -2.61 4.77
N LEU A 17 -1.57 -2.87 6.06
CA LEU A 17 -1.08 -4.04 6.78
C LEU A 17 -2.09 -5.20 6.80
N GLU A 18 -3.24 -5.05 6.14
CA GLU A 18 -4.34 -6.03 6.12
C GLU A 18 -4.88 -6.39 7.52
N GLU A 19 -4.79 -5.45 8.46
CA GLU A 19 -5.20 -5.63 9.88
C GLU A 19 -6.65 -5.19 10.15
N LEU A 20 -7.31 -4.56 9.17
CA LEU A 20 -8.69 -4.10 9.32
C LEU A 20 -9.68 -5.27 9.27
N THR A 21 -10.61 -5.31 10.23
CA THR A 21 -11.77 -6.21 10.14
C THR A 21 -12.67 -5.79 8.96
N PRO A 22 -13.54 -6.68 8.44
CA PRO A 22 -14.48 -6.33 7.38
C PRO A 22 -15.28 -5.06 7.67
N GLU A 23 -15.78 -4.90 8.89
CA GLU A 23 -16.59 -3.75 9.32
C GLU A 23 -15.75 -2.47 9.38
N GLN A 24 -14.49 -2.55 9.80
CA GLN A 24 -13.58 -1.42 9.83
C GLN A 24 -13.18 -0.99 8.41
N ARG A 25 -12.97 -1.95 7.50
CA ARG A 25 -12.71 -1.65 6.09
C ARG A 25 -13.86 -0.88 5.48
N ASP A 26 -15.09 -1.39 5.57
CA ASP A 26 -16.27 -0.73 5.01
C ASP A 26 -16.43 0.70 5.57
N ALA A 27 -16.27 0.87 6.88
CA ALA A 27 -16.42 2.16 7.53
C ALA A 27 -15.31 3.17 7.17
N PHE A 28 -14.07 2.69 6.95
CA PHE A 28 -12.92 3.53 6.59
C PHE A 28 -12.96 3.87 5.10
N GLU A 29 -13.36 2.91 4.28
CA GLU A 29 -13.59 3.06 2.85
C GLU A 29 -14.59 4.19 2.57
N GLU A 30 -15.75 4.19 3.22
CA GLU A 30 -16.73 5.28 3.10
C GLU A 30 -16.13 6.65 3.47
N HIS A 31 -15.23 6.68 4.45
CA HIS A 31 -14.60 7.93 4.89
C HIS A 31 -13.47 8.41 3.97
N TYR A 32 -12.72 7.48 3.39
CA TYR A 32 -11.50 7.75 2.62
C TYR A 32 -11.77 8.67 1.42
N PHE A 33 -12.87 8.48 0.71
CA PHE A 33 -13.22 9.28 -0.48
C PHE A 33 -13.60 10.72 -0.14
N ASP A 34 -14.23 10.91 1.02
CA ASP A 34 -14.71 12.23 1.45
C ASP A 34 -13.67 13.00 2.27
N CYS A 35 -12.59 12.34 2.72
CA CYS A 35 -11.55 12.94 3.54
C CYS A 35 -10.19 13.01 2.83
N PRO A 36 -9.82 14.17 2.25
CA PRO A 36 -8.53 14.32 1.57
C PRO A 36 -7.32 14.20 2.50
N GLU A 37 -7.50 14.38 3.81
CA GLU A 37 -6.43 14.18 4.80
C GLU A 37 -6.14 12.68 4.98
N CYS A 38 -7.18 11.85 5.17
CA CYS A 38 -7.00 10.40 5.24
C CYS A 38 -6.44 9.82 3.93
N ALA A 39 -6.82 10.39 2.78
CA ALA A 39 -6.24 9.99 1.50
C ALA A 39 -4.74 10.28 1.40
N LYS A 40 -4.29 11.44 1.91
CA LYS A 40 -2.86 11.79 1.98
C LYS A 40 -2.10 10.85 2.93
N ASP A 41 -2.69 10.50 4.06
CA ASP A 41 -2.06 9.60 5.04
C ASP A 41 -1.84 8.21 4.46
N VAL A 42 -2.84 7.62 3.79
CA VAL A 42 -2.70 6.33 3.08
C VAL A 42 -1.59 6.40 2.03
N LYS A 43 -1.55 7.47 1.22
CA LYS A 43 -0.51 7.65 0.21
C LYS A 43 0.88 7.78 0.82
N ALA A 44 1.04 8.56 1.88
CA ALA A 44 2.32 8.72 2.58
C ALA A 44 2.78 7.40 3.21
N ALA A 45 1.89 6.68 3.87
CA ALA A 45 2.18 5.38 4.46
C ALA A 45 2.53 4.33 3.38
N ALA A 46 1.85 4.33 2.23
CA ALA A 46 2.16 3.44 1.13
C ALA A 46 3.55 3.72 0.52
N MET A 47 3.90 5.00 0.33
CA MET A 47 5.25 5.40 -0.09
C MET A 47 6.30 4.94 0.92
N LEU A 48 6.02 5.08 2.21
CA LEU A 48 6.93 4.60 3.26
C LEU A 48 7.13 3.08 3.16
N VAL A 49 6.04 2.31 3.09
CA VAL A 49 6.09 0.85 2.98
C VAL A 49 6.88 0.41 1.75
N ALA A 50 6.66 1.03 0.58
CA ALA A 50 7.40 0.73 -0.64
C ALA A 50 8.90 0.97 -0.48
N ASN A 51 9.30 2.12 0.06
CA ASN A 51 10.70 2.47 0.26
C ASN A 51 11.38 1.61 1.33
N VAL A 52 10.71 1.34 2.45
CA VAL A 52 11.23 0.47 3.51
C VAL A 52 11.43 -0.95 3.00
N LYS A 53 10.48 -1.48 2.22
CA LYS A 53 10.63 -2.81 1.57
C LYS A 53 11.87 -2.85 0.68
N GLU A 54 12.17 -1.79 -0.06
CA GLU A 54 13.36 -1.74 -0.90
C GLU A 54 14.64 -1.68 -0.08
N VAL A 55 14.73 -0.77 0.91
CA VAL A 55 15.87 -0.67 1.83
C VAL A 55 16.14 -2.01 2.52
N LEU A 56 15.11 -2.70 3.01
CA LEU A 56 15.25 -4.01 3.66
C LEU A 56 15.73 -5.11 2.70
N ARG A 57 15.46 -4.98 1.40
CA ARG A 57 15.96 -5.91 0.37
C ARG A 57 17.41 -5.65 -0.01
N THR A 58 17.81 -4.38 -0.10
CA THR A 58 19.12 -3.97 -0.62
C THR A 58 20.18 -3.84 0.46
N GLU A 59 19.81 -3.45 1.69
CA GLU A 59 20.78 -3.16 2.74
C GLU A 59 21.26 -4.42 3.47
N PRO A 60 22.54 -4.83 3.29
CA PRO A 60 23.06 -6.03 3.91
C PRO A 60 23.14 -5.90 5.44
N ALA A 61 23.27 -4.68 5.97
CA ALA A 61 23.30 -4.42 7.40
C ALA A 61 21.99 -4.81 8.08
N PHE A 62 20.84 -4.50 7.48
CA PHE A 62 19.54 -4.93 8.00
C PHE A 62 19.42 -6.47 8.02
N ARG A 63 19.92 -7.14 6.99
CA ARG A 63 19.96 -8.60 6.94
C ARG A 63 20.83 -9.20 8.06
N LEU A 64 22.00 -8.60 8.31
CA LEU A 64 22.93 -9.07 9.35
C LEU A 64 22.39 -8.85 10.76
N VAL A 65 21.79 -7.69 11.04
CA VAL A 65 21.16 -7.40 12.35
C VAL A 65 19.96 -8.32 12.59
N PHE A 66 19.11 -8.53 11.58
CA PHE A 66 17.93 -9.38 11.73
C PHE A 66 18.29 -10.87 11.90
N MET A 67 19.30 -11.37 11.18
CA MET A 67 19.79 -12.75 11.35
C MET A 67 20.51 -12.96 12.67
N ALA A 68 21.27 -11.97 13.15
CA ALA A 68 21.88 -12.01 14.47
C ALA A 68 20.83 -12.00 15.59
N ALA A 69 19.77 -11.21 15.46
CA ALA A 69 18.70 -11.08 16.46
C ALA A 69 17.77 -12.31 16.53
N THR A 70 17.51 -12.97 15.40
CA THR A 70 16.61 -14.13 15.34
C THR A 70 17.33 -15.48 15.42
N GLY A 71 18.66 -15.51 15.38
CA GLY A 71 19.45 -16.74 15.41
C GLY A 71 19.29 -17.63 14.16
N LEU A 72 18.59 -17.15 13.11
CA LEU A 72 18.43 -17.88 11.85
C LEU A 72 19.74 -17.85 11.07
N ARG A 73 20.31 -19.04 10.84
CA ARG A 73 21.44 -19.21 9.91
C ARG A 73 20.96 -19.06 8.48
N ALA A 74 21.62 -18.20 7.70
CA ALA A 74 21.42 -18.11 6.26
C ALA A 74 21.74 -19.47 5.61
N GLY A 75 20.71 -20.18 5.14
CA GLY A 75 20.88 -21.24 4.15
C GLY A 75 21.33 -20.60 2.84
N GLY A 76 22.58 -20.87 2.43
CA GLY A 76 23.15 -20.37 1.18
C GLY A 76 22.43 -20.96 -0.04
N GLY A 77 21.61 -20.14 -0.70
CA GLY A 77 21.02 -20.44 -2.01
C GLY A 77 21.67 -19.59 -3.10
N SER A 78 22.71 -20.13 -3.73
CA SER A 78 23.19 -19.64 -5.03
C SER A 78 22.13 -19.93 -6.10
N GLY A 79 21.68 -18.89 -6.80
CA GLY A 79 20.72 -19.01 -7.87
C GLY A 79 20.57 -17.70 -8.65
N ALA A 80 21.59 -17.36 -9.43
CA ALA A 80 21.54 -16.28 -10.40
C ALA A 80 20.53 -16.63 -11.51
N GLY A 81 19.49 -15.82 -11.66
CA GLY A 81 18.54 -15.89 -12.76
C GLY A 81 18.04 -14.48 -13.08
N ARG A 82 18.76 -13.77 -13.96
CA ARG A 82 18.32 -12.48 -14.51
C ARG A 82 17.03 -12.70 -15.29
N ARG A 83 15.90 -12.22 -14.78
CA ARG A 83 14.70 -11.97 -15.59
C ARG A 83 14.74 -10.53 -16.08
N SER A 84 14.74 -10.42 -17.41
CA SER A 84 14.56 -9.18 -18.17
C SER A 84 13.37 -8.40 -17.64
N LEU A 85 13.61 -7.16 -17.20
CA LEU A 85 12.57 -6.19 -16.92
C LEU A 85 12.03 -5.70 -18.28
N SER A 86 10.83 -6.13 -18.66
CA SER A 86 10.02 -5.38 -19.60
C SER A 86 9.34 -4.24 -18.83
N GLU A 87 9.62 -3.01 -19.20
CA GLU A 87 8.99 -1.80 -18.66
C GLU A 87 7.47 -1.83 -18.87
N PRO A 88 6.64 -1.57 -17.85
CA PRO A 88 5.26 -1.19 -18.07
C PRO A 88 5.22 0.22 -18.65
N GLY A 89 4.83 0.32 -19.92
CA GLY A 89 4.61 1.58 -20.60
C GLY A 89 3.55 2.42 -19.89
N TYR A 90 3.94 3.64 -19.52
CA TYR A 90 3.02 4.70 -19.11
C TYR A 90 2.24 5.17 -20.34
N HIS A 91 1.03 4.66 -20.53
CA HIS A 91 0.11 5.21 -21.53
C HIS A 91 -0.59 6.44 -20.95
N SER A 92 -0.06 7.61 -21.27
CA SER A 92 -0.75 8.89 -21.17
C SER A 92 -1.82 8.97 -22.26
N GLY A 93 -3.08 8.76 -21.88
CA GLY A 93 -4.26 9.05 -22.69
C GLY A 93 -5.21 9.96 -21.91
N LEU A 94 -5.14 11.26 -22.19
CA LEU A 94 -6.15 12.24 -21.80
C LEU A 94 -7.41 12.00 -22.65
N GLU A 95 -8.60 12.01 -22.04
CA GLU A 95 -9.84 12.69 -22.48
C GLU A 95 -11.09 12.07 -21.83
N GLY A 96 -12.16 12.86 -21.62
CA GLY A 96 -13.48 12.37 -21.16
C GLY A 96 -13.94 12.85 -19.77
N ALA A 97 -14.33 14.12 -19.67
CA ALA A 97 -14.88 14.75 -18.46
C ALA A 97 -16.26 14.19 -18.08
N GLY A 98 -16.51 13.99 -16.78
CA GLY A 98 -17.86 13.80 -16.22
C GLY A 98 -18.00 12.69 -15.18
N GLU A 99 -17.29 11.55 -15.36
CA GLU A 99 -17.53 10.32 -14.59
C GLU A 99 -16.28 9.77 -13.85
N ARG A 100 -15.15 10.50 -13.94
CA ARG A 100 -13.81 10.00 -13.59
C ARG A 100 -13.44 10.00 -12.10
N GLN A 101 -14.24 10.63 -11.25
CA GLN A 101 -13.88 10.78 -9.83
C GLN A 101 -14.00 9.46 -9.05
N CYS A 102 -14.93 8.61 -9.46
CA CYS A 102 -15.15 7.30 -8.89
C CYS A 102 -14.02 6.32 -9.18
N THR A 103 -13.53 6.26 -10.44
CA THR A 103 -12.52 5.28 -10.84
C THR A 103 -11.13 5.64 -10.33
N ALA A 104 -10.73 6.92 -10.43
CA ALA A 104 -9.39 7.35 -10.06
C ALA A 104 -9.07 7.13 -8.57
N GLY A 105 -10.04 7.37 -7.67
CA GLY A 105 -9.85 7.14 -6.23
C GLY A 105 -9.92 5.66 -5.84
N ALA A 106 -10.74 4.87 -6.53
CA ALA A 106 -10.90 3.44 -6.24
C ALA A 106 -9.68 2.62 -6.70
N ASP A 107 -9.10 2.96 -7.85
CA ASP A 107 -7.87 2.34 -8.36
C ASP A 107 -6.67 2.62 -7.42
N ASP A 108 -6.56 3.85 -6.90
CA ASP A 108 -5.54 4.24 -5.91
C ASP A 108 -5.73 3.48 -4.59
N PHE A 109 -6.96 3.37 -4.07
CA PHE A 109 -7.24 2.65 -2.82
C PHE A 109 -6.95 1.15 -2.92
N LEU A 110 -7.37 0.50 -4.02
CA LEU A 110 -7.06 -0.91 -4.27
C LEU A 110 -5.54 -1.14 -4.41
N SER A 111 -4.84 -0.23 -5.10
CA SER A 111 -3.38 -0.33 -5.25
C SER A 111 -2.65 -0.28 -3.91
N TYR A 112 -3.20 0.41 -2.92
CA TYR A 112 -2.56 0.60 -1.62
C TYR A 112 -2.99 -0.45 -0.60
N CYS A 113 -4.29 -0.63 -0.39
CA CYS A 113 -4.81 -1.47 0.67
C CYS A 113 -5.03 -2.94 0.26
N GLY A 114 -4.83 -3.30 -1.01
CA GLY A 114 -4.91 -4.69 -1.45
C GLY A 114 -6.31 -5.31 -1.46
N PHE A 115 -7.35 -4.53 -1.16
CA PHE A 115 -8.75 -4.94 -1.24
C PHE A 115 -9.49 -4.08 -2.26
N ALA A 116 -10.37 -4.72 -3.03
CA ALA A 116 -11.24 -4.01 -3.95
C ALA A 116 -12.26 -3.21 -3.13
N TRP A 117 -12.42 -1.95 -3.53
CA TRP A 117 -13.47 -1.07 -3.03
C TRP A 117 -14.82 -1.82 -3.04
N SER A 118 -15.41 -2.01 -1.86
CA SER A 118 -16.56 -2.89 -1.61
C SER A 118 -17.85 -2.33 -2.22
N LYS A 119 -17.97 -1.00 -2.31
CA LYS A 119 -19.18 -0.35 -2.85
C LYS A 119 -18.99 0.05 -4.30
N ASN A 120 -19.59 -0.74 -5.19
CA ASN A 120 -19.75 -0.46 -6.63
C ASN A 120 -19.87 1.04 -6.95
N CYS A 121 -19.03 1.49 -7.87
CA CYS A 121 -19.57 2.18 -9.02
C CYS A 121 -20.14 1.16 -10.01
#